data_AF-A0AAJ0TMF0-F1
#
_entry.id   AF-A0AAJ0TMF0-F1
#
_cell.length_a   1.000
_cell.length_b   1.000
_cell.length_c   1.000
_cell.angle_alpha   90.00
_cell.angle_beta   90.00
_cell.angle_gamma   90.00
#
_symmetry.space_group_name_H-M   'P 1'
#
loop_
_entity.id
_entity.type
_entity.pdbx_description
1 polymer ?
#
loop_
_entity_poly.entity_id
_entity_poly.type
_entity_poly.pdbx_seq_one_letter_code
_entity_poly.pdbx_strand_id
1 'polypeptide(L)'
;MKEDRGDISKAQDLTMAVVNLISLEEHLAFTAAKTGEDDFYEMGRDVRALRVRCMKDLIGEPRGELWCSTKHTLSAVMRLLEVASKESGKKCAFYRKAAFDLYKMFWLFREVGMDERKKSQDKTRRRG
;
A
#
# COMPACT_ATOMS: atom_id res chain seq x y z
N MET A 1 -1.56 -4.19 23.08
CA MET A 1 -2.56 -5.15 22.56
C MET A 1 -1.76 -6.22 21.82
N LYS A 2 -1.98 -7.52 22.04
CA LYS A 2 -1.35 -8.55 21.19
C LYS A 2 -2.17 -8.60 19.89
N GLU A 3 -1.62 -8.16 18.75
CA GLU A 3 -2.13 -8.62 17.47
C GLU A 3 -1.91 -10.15 17.39
N ASP A 4 -2.90 -10.89 16.90
CA ASP A 4 -2.72 -12.32 16.68
C ASP A 4 -1.75 -12.55 15.51
N ARG A 5 -1.00 -13.66 15.54
CA ARG A 5 -0.10 -14.01 14.42
C ARG A 5 -0.87 -14.16 13.10
N GLY A 6 -2.13 -14.60 13.16
CA GLY A 6 -3.02 -14.68 12.01
C GLY A 6 -3.34 -13.32 11.39
N ASP A 7 -3.47 -12.25 12.19
CA ASP A 7 -3.73 -10.89 11.67
C ASP A 7 -2.48 -10.29 11.02
N ILE A 8 -1.29 -10.56 11.57
CA ILE A 8 -0.03 -10.08 10.98
C ILE A 8 0.22 -10.75 9.62
N SER A 9 -0.01 -12.06 9.50
CA SER A 9 0.13 -12.78 8.21
C SER A 9 -0.81 -12.19 7.15
N LYS A 10 -2.10 -12.06 7.47
CA LYS A 10 -3.09 -11.46 6.56
C LYS A 10 -2.72 -10.03 6.16
N ALA A 11 -2.20 -9.23 7.09
CA ALA A 11 -1.76 -7.87 6.80
C ALA A 11 -0.56 -7.85 5.84
N GLN A 12 0.38 -8.80 5.95
CA GLN A 12 1.50 -8.95 5.01
C GLN A 12 1.02 -9.32 3.60
N ASP A 13 0.15 -10.32 3.48
CA ASP A 13 -0.42 -10.75 2.20
C ASP A 13 -1.21 -9.61 1.53
N LEU A 14 -2.05 -8.91 2.31
CA LEU A 14 -2.83 -7.76 1.84
C LEU A 14 -1.94 -6.56 1.45
N THR A 15 -0.79 -6.38 2.11
CA THR A 15 0.21 -5.37 1.72
C THR A 15 0.78 -5.67 0.33
N MET A 16 1.14 -6.94 0.07
CA MET A 16 1.63 -7.35 -1.25
C MET A 16 0.55 -7.26 -2.33
N ALA A 17 -0.70 -7.60 -2.01
CA ALA A 17 -1.84 -7.39 -2.91
C ALA A 17 -2.01 -5.90 -3.28
N VAL A 18 -1.94 -4.99 -2.28
CA VAL A 18 -1.98 -3.53 -2.52
C VAL A 18 -0.84 -3.06 -3.41
N VAL A 19 0.40 -3.51 -3.16
CA VAL A 19 1.58 -3.17 -4.00
C VAL A 19 1.35 -3.58 -5.45
N ASN A 20 0.89 -4.81 -5.67
CA ASN A 20 0.63 -5.33 -7.01
C ASN A 20 -0.51 -4.58 -7.72
N LEU A 21 -1.57 -4.21 -7.00
CA LEU A 21 -2.68 -3.41 -7.54
C LEU A 21 -2.25 -1.98 -7.91
N ILE A 22 -1.32 -1.36 -7.15
CA ILE A 22 -0.71 -0.07 -7.54
C ILE A 22 0.07 -0.22 -8.85
N SER A 23 0.89 -1.27 -8.97
CA SER A 23 1.66 -1.51 -10.20
C SER A 23 0.77 -1.86 -11.40
N LEU A 24 -0.38 -2.52 -11.18
CA LEU A 24 -1.33 -2.83 -12.24
C LEU A 24 -2.07 -1.58 -12.75
N GLU A 25 -2.48 -0.66 -11.86
CA GLU A 25 -3.07 0.64 -12.24
C GLU A 25 -2.08 1.47 -13.08
N GLU A 26 -0.79 1.47 -12.70
CA GLU A 26 0.28 2.11 -13.47
C GLU A 26 0.47 1.47 -14.86
N HIS A 27 0.54 0.14 -14.93
CA HIS A 27 0.69 -0.58 -16.20
C HIS A 27 -0.50 -0.38 -17.15
N LEU A 28 -1.74 -0.38 -16.64
CA LEU A 28 -2.94 -0.14 -17.45
C LEU A 28 -2.96 1.29 -17.99
N ALA A 29 -2.65 2.28 -17.14
CA ALA A 29 -2.58 3.69 -17.57
C ALA A 29 -1.49 3.92 -18.64
N PHE A 30 -0.33 3.25 -18.53
CA PHE A 30 0.71 3.29 -19.58
C PHE A 30 0.34 2.49 -20.84
N THR A 31 -0.52 1.48 -20.74
CA THR A 31 -0.99 0.72 -21.91
C THR A 31 -1.98 1.57 -22.70
N ALA A 32 -2.99 2.15 -22.03
CA ALA A 32 -3.92 3.12 -22.61
C ALA A 32 -3.20 4.26 -23.35
N ALA A 33 -2.21 4.88 -22.71
CA ALA A 33 -1.43 5.96 -23.30
C ALA A 33 -0.54 5.54 -24.49
N LYS A 34 -0.22 4.24 -24.63
CA LYS A 34 0.59 3.71 -25.74
C LYS A 34 -0.24 3.23 -26.92
N THR A 35 -1.42 2.68 -26.67
CA THR A 35 -2.28 2.12 -27.74
C THR A 35 -3.37 3.08 -28.19
N GLY A 36 -3.75 4.04 -27.34
CA GLY A 36 -4.90 4.93 -27.57
C GLY A 36 -6.25 4.29 -27.22
N GLU A 37 -6.25 3.12 -26.57
CA GLU A 37 -7.47 2.41 -26.19
C GLU A 37 -7.92 2.79 -24.76
N ASP A 38 -9.02 3.55 -24.66
CA ASP A 38 -9.57 4.02 -23.39
C ASP A 38 -10.08 2.89 -22.47
N ASP A 39 -10.39 1.70 -23.01
CA ASP A 39 -10.81 0.52 -22.25
C ASP A 39 -9.81 0.15 -21.14
N PHE A 40 -8.51 0.38 -21.36
CA PHE A 40 -7.50 0.17 -20.32
C PHE A 40 -7.61 1.16 -19.15
N TYR A 41 -8.13 2.39 -19.38
CA TYR A 41 -8.47 3.32 -18.30
C TYR A 41 -9.74 2.90 -17.54
N GLU A 42 -10.70 2.22 -18.18
CA GLU A 42 -11.85 1.62 -17.48
C GLU A 42 -11.40 0.47 -16.57
N MET A 43 -10.60 -0.47 -17.10
CA MET A 43 -9.99 -1.54 -16.29
C MET A 43 -9.15 -0.97 -15.14
N GLY A 44 -8.44 0.14 -15.38
CA GLY A 44 -7.69 0.86 -14.35
C GLY A 44 -8.57 1.40 -13.22
N ARG A 45 -9.82 1.80 -13.49
CA ARG A 45 -10.79 2.25 -12.47
C ARG A 45 -11.28 1.11 -11.59
N ASP A 46 -11.51 -0.08 -12.16
CA ASP A 46 -11.89 -1.27 -11.38
C ASP A 46 -10.75 -1.76 -10.47
N VAL A 47 -9.52 -1.81 -11.00
CA VAL A 47 -8.31 -2.10 -10.22
C VAL A 47 -8.13 -1.09 -9.09
N ARG A 48 -8.33 0.19 -9.39
CA ARG A 48 -8.31 1.28 -8.40
C ARG A 48 -9.35 1.09 -7.30
N ALA A 49 -10.58 0.70 -7.65
CA ALA A 49 -11.67 0.45 -6.71
C ALA A 49 -11.36 -0.74 -5.79
N LEU A 50 -10.80 -1.83 -6.33
CA LEU A 50 -10.34 -2.97 -5.54
C LEU A 50 -9.22 -2.57 -4.57
N ARG A 51 -8.18 -1.85 -5.04
CA ARG A 51 -7.10 -1.36 -4.17
C ARG A 51 -7.64 -0.46 -3.06
N VAL A 52 -8.60 0.40 -3.35
CA VAL A 52 -9.24 1.27 -2.34
C VAL A 52 -9.88 0.42 -1.22
N ARG A 53 -10.60 -0.65 -1.56
CA ARG A 53 -11.17 -1.57 -0.55
C ARG A 53 -10.05 -2.24 0.28
N CYS A 54 -9.07 -2.85 -0.38
CA CYS A 54 -7.93 -3.50 0.29
C CYS A 54 -7.17 -2.56 1.22
N MET A 55 -7.00 -1.28 0.84
CA MET A 55 -6.36 -0.28 1.70
C MET A 55 -7.18 0.06 2.95
N LYS A 56 -8.52 0.15 2.84
CA LYS A 56 -9.39 0.38 4.00
C LYS A 56 -9.29 -0.75 5.03
N ASP A 57 -9.15 -1.98 4.57
CA ASP A 57 -8.92 -3.12 5.46
C ASP A 57 -7.50 -3.13 6.05
N LEU A 58 -6.50 -2.70 5.27
CA LEU A 58 -5.09 -2.71 5.68
C LEU A 58 -4.73 -1.62 6.69
N ILE A 59 -5.21 -0.37 6.51
CA ILE A 59 -4.85 0.80 7.33
C ILE A 59 -6.05 1.57 7.92
N GLY A 60 -7.29 1.15 7.66
CA GLY A 60 -8.49 1.90 8.03
C GLY A 60 -8.77 3.10 7.12
N GLU A 61 -9.49 4.08 7.66
CA GLU A 61 -9.78 5.36 6.99
C GLU A 61 -9.15 6.51 7.79
N PRO A 62 -7.81 6.66 7.75
CA PRO A 62 -7.11 7.68 8.52
C PRO A 62 -7.34 9.08 7.95
N ARG A 63 -7.14 10.09 8.81
CA ARG A 63 -7.26 11.49 8.42
C ARG A 63 -6.05 12.00 7.63
N GLY A 64 -6.28 13.05 6.85
CA GLY A 64 -5.23 13.78 6.13
C GLY A 64 -4.54 12.94 5.08
N GLU A 65 -3.22 13.11 4.95
CA GLU A 65 -2.45 12.52 3.84
C GLU A 65 -2.01 11.08 4.09
N LEU A 66 -2.24 10.48 5.27
CA LEU A 66 -1.67 9.18 5.64
C LEU A 66 -1.98 8.09 4.59
N TRP A 67 -3.17 8.11 4.00
CA TRP A 67 -3.55 7.18 2.93
C TRP A 67 -2.66 7.31 1.67
N CYS A 68 -2.31 8.54 1.31
CA CYS A 68 -1.36 8.84 0.23
C CYS A 68 0.08 8.52 0.66
N SER A 69 0.49 8.84 1.88
CA SER A 69 1.82 8.47 2.40
C SER A 69 2.04 6.96 2.36
N THR A 70 1.03 6.15 2.77
CA THR A 70 1.07 4.69 2.70
C THR A 70 1.22 4.17 1.27
N LYS A 71 0.36 4.59 0.32
CA LYS A 71 0.42 4.08 -1.07
C LYS A 71 1.76 4.45 -1.74
N HIS A 72 2.27 5.67 -1.51
CA HIS A 72 3.54 6.12 -2.09
C HIS A 72 4.74 5.38 -1.47
N THR A 73 4.72 5.15 -0.16
CA THR A 73 5.73 4.34 0.55
C THR A 73 5.78 2.91 -0.02
N LEU A 74 4.63 2.24 -0.13
CA LEU A 74 4.55 0.88 -0.68
C LEU A 74 5.01 0.81 -2.14
N SER A 75 4.62 1.78 -2.97
CA SER A 75 5.09 1.90 -4.36
C SER A 75 6.61 2.09 -4.44
N ALA A 76 7.18 2.93 -3.56
CA ALA A 76 8.62 3.18 -3.50
C ALA A 76 9.41 1.93 -3.04
N VAL A 77 8.90 1.18 -2.05
CA VAL A 77 9.48 -0.11 -1.62
C VAL A 77 9.60 -1.05 -2.82
N MET A 78 8.53 -1.23 -3.59
CA MET A 78 8.53 -2.11 -4.77
C MET A 78 9.58 -1.68 -5.81
N ARG A 79 9.62 -0.39 -6.16
CA ARG A 79 10.58 0.14 -7.14
C ARG A 79 12.03 0.04 -6.66
N LEU A 80 12.30 0.27 -5.37
CA LEU A 80 13.65 0.13 -4.80
C LEU A 80 14.12 -1.33 -4.81
N LEU A 81 13.25 -2.30 -4.53
CA LEU A 81 13.58 -3.72 -4.63
C LEU A 81 13.85 -4.15 -6.09
N GLU A 82 13.09 -3.60 -7.04
CA GLU A 82 13.27 -3.86 -8.48
C GLU A 82 14.51 -3.18 -9.09
N VAL A 83 14.99 -2.08 -8.50
CA VAL A 83 16.33 -1.54 -8.80
C VAL A 83 17.41 -2.39 -8.14
N ALA A 84 17.19 -2.84 -6.89
CA ALA A 84 18.14 -3.67 -6.16
C ALA A 84 18.37 -5.06 -6.78
N SER A 85 17.41 -5.60 -7.54
CA SER A 85 17.56 -6.87 -8.26
C SER A 85 18.49 -6.76 -9.48
N LYS A 86 18.71 -5.54 -9.98
CA LYS A 86 19.52 -5.21 -11.18
C LYS A 86 20.90 -4.62 -10.84
N GLU A 87 21.17 -4.41 -9.56
CA GLU A 87 22.38 -3.78 -9.04
C GLU A 87 23.20 -4.76 -8.19
N SER A 88 24.49 -4.47 -8.01
CA SER A 88 25.40 -5.31 -7.21
C SER A 88 26.18 -4.50 -6.16
N GLY A 89 26.88 -5.21 -5.26
CA GLY A 89 27.75 -4.61 -4.25
C GLY A 89 27.07 -3.54 -3.37
N LYS A 90 27.77 -2.41 -3.16
CA LYS A 90 27.31 -1.31 -2.29
C LYS A 90 25.98 -0.70 -2.73
N LYS A 91 25.72 -0.60 -4.05
CA LYS A 91 24.45 -0.06 -4.56
C LYS A 91 23.26 -0.97 -4.25
N CYS A 92 23.41 -2.28 -4.50
CA CYS A 92 22.40 -3.28 -4.15
C CYS A 92 22.05 -3.21 -2.65
N ALA A 93 23.07 -3.17 -1.79
CA ALA A 93 22.90 -3.06 -0.35
C ALA A 93 22.18 -1.76 0.07
N PHE A 94 22.52 -0.62 -0.55
CA PHE A 94 21.83 0.66 -0.32
C PHE A 94 20.34 0.57 -0.67
N TYR A 95 19.98 0.09 -1.86
CA TYR A 95 18.58 0.02 -2.29
C TYR A 95 17.75 -0.96 -1.46
N ARG A 96 18.31 -2.13 -1.10
CA ARG A 96 17.65 -3.07 -0.16
C ARG A 96 17.42 -2.45 1.21
N LYS A 97 18.41 -1.73 1.75
CA LYS A 97 18.26 -1.03 3.04
C LYS A 97 17.19 0.07 2.96
N ALA A 98 17.19 0.89 1.91
CA ALA A 98 16.20 1.94 1.71
C ALA A 98 14.77 1.36 1.59
N ALA A 99 14.60 0.26 0.83
CA ALA A 99 13.33 -0.45 0.75
C ALA A 99 12.88 -1.00 2.11
N PHE A 100 13.78 -1.59 2.90
CA PHE A 100 13.46 -2.10 4.24
C PHE A 100 13.13 -0.97 5.24
N ASP A 101 13.81 0.16 5.16
CA ASP A 101 13.52 1.33 6.01
C ASP A 101 12.14 1.94 5.69
N LEU A 102 11.78 2.06 4.40
CA LEU A 102 10.42 2.45 3.99
C LEU A 102 9.36 1.41 4.37
N TYR A 103 9.66 0.12 4.29
CA TYR A 103 8.72 -0.93 4.70
C TYR A 103 8.42 -0.88 6.21
N LYS A 104 9.42 -0.59 7.05
CA LYS A 104 9.19 -0.30 8.48
C LYS A 104 8.33 0.95 8.68
N MET A 105 8.56 2.01 7.90
CA MET A 105 7.74 3.23 7.96
C MET A 105 6.27 2.96 7.59
N PHE A 106 6.02 2.07 6.62
CA PHE A 106 4.68 1.59 6.30
C PHE A 106 3.98 0.95 7.51
N TRP A 107 4.66 0.10 8.29
CA TRP A 107 4.07 -0.54 9.46
C TRP A 107 3.66 0.49 10.53
N LEU A 108 4.47 1.54 10.76
CA LEU A 108 4.11 2.65 11.63
C LEU A 108 2.86 3.40 11.13
N PHE A 109 2.73 3.63 9.82
CA PHE A 109 1.54 4.25 9.24
C PHE A 109 0.29 3.37 9.41
N ARG A 110 0.42 2.04 9.27
CA ARG A 110 -0.66 1.10 9.55
C ARG A 110 -1.12 1.18 11.01
N GLU A 111 -0.18 1.18 11.97
CA GLU A 111 -0.51 1.28 13.39
C GLU A 111 -1.31 2.55 13.71
N VAL A 112 -0.86 3.70 13.21
CA VAL A 112 -1.55 4.99 13.39
C VAL A 112 -2.97 4.94 12.80
N GLY A 113 -3.14 4.50 11.56
CA GLY A 113 -4.46 4.45 10.91
C GLY A 113 -5.43 3.47 11.57
N MET A 114 -4.93 2.31 12.02
CA MET A 114 -5.74 1.34 12.76
C MET A 114 -6.16 1.85 14.14
N ASP A 115 -5.33 2.66 14.81
CA ASP A 115 -5.69 3.30 16.08
C ASP A 115 -6.68 4.46 15.91
N GLU A 116 -6.61 5.23 14.82
CA GLU A 116 -7.67 6.20 14.46
C GLU A 116 -9.01 5.50 14.23
N ARG A 117 -9.01 4.38 13.50
CA ARG A 117 -10.20 3.54 13.26
C ARG A 117 -10.84 3.08 14.58
N LYS A 118 -10.06 2.54 15.53
CA LYS A 118 -10.56 2.13 16.87
C LYS A 118 -11.19 3.32 17.62
N LYS A 119 -10.51 4.47 17.64
CA LYS A 119 -10.99 5.70 18.32
C LYS A 119 -12.30 6.23 17.71
N SER A 120 -12.53 6.05 16.41
CA SER A 120 -13.78 6.45 15.76
C SER A 120 -14.96 5.52 16.12
N GLN A 121 -14.71 4.20 16.16
CA GLN A 121 -15.72 3.19 16.51
C GLN A 121 -16.17 3.33 17.98
N ASP A 122 -15.23 3.54 18.90
CA ASP A 122 -15.55 3.67 20.32
C ASP A 122 -16.37 4.95 20.62
N LYS A 123 -16.12 6.06 19.91
CA LYS A 123 -16.96 7.26 19.99
C LYS A 123 -18.38 7.05 19.47
N THR A 124 -18.55 6.20 18.45
CA THR A 124 -19.88 5.87 17.91
C THR A 124 -20.66 5.01 18.90
N ARG A 125 -20.03 4.00 19.51
CA ARG A 125 -20.63 3.13 20.53
C ARG A 125 -21.03 3.82 21.84
N ARG A 126 -20.46 4.98 22.17
CA ARG A 126 -20.84 5.78 23.35
C ARG A 126 -21.95 6.82 23.06
N ARG A 127 -22.50 6.83 21.84
CA ARG A 127 -23.50 7.81 21.36
C ARG A 127 -24.82 7.18 20.92
N GLY A 128 -24.91 5.85 20.91
CA GLY A 128 -26.14 5.08 20.71
C GLY A 128 -26.31 4.12 21.87
#